data_AF-M3UIT9-F1
#
_entry.id   AF-M3UIT9-F1
#
_cell.length_a   1.000
_cell.length_b   1.000
_cell.length_c   1.000
_cell.angle_alpha   90.00
_cell.angle_beta   90.00
_cell.angle_gamma   90.00
#
_symmetry.space_group_name_H-M   'P 1'
#
loop_
_entity.id
_entity.type
_entity.pdbx_description
1 polymer ?
#
loop_
_entity_poly.entity_id
_entity_poly.type
_entity_poly.pdbx_seq_one_letter_code
_entity_poly.pdbx_strand_id
1 'polypeptide(L)'
;MTLADHRSDLSVFSHPDMTIDPPHEQIVFCRDAASGLRAIIAIHSTTLGPALGGTRFYPYASEADALGDVLRLSRGMTFKSAAAGLDLGGGKAVIIGDPTADKTPELLRAYGRFVDTLGGRYITAGDVGTTSDDMDVIGEGTRFVASKTQANGGSGDTAPMTALGVFSALLAAAEQAWGSSDLTGRVVGVEGVGKVGTQLVDLLIAAGATVLAAERNAAAREAFSARFPQARIVDDVRSATLDVYAPCAMGGTVTAELARETSAAVVCGAANNQLSTPEVEQILGGRGIVWAPDYIANAGGVIQAFSEQRDWTHQQMRDKVEALRGRTAHVLSTAAAKGITAGDAARLIVAERLASA
;
A
#
# COMPACT_ATOMS: atom_id res chain seq x y z
N MET A 1 -26.96 -30.85 -34.58
CA MET A 1 -25.78 -30.78 -33.70
C MET A 1 -24.98 -29.55 -34.10
N THR A 2 -25.43 -28.38 -33.65
CA THR A 2 -24.75 -27.11 -33.88
C THR A 2 -24.03 -26.78 -32.58
N LEU A 3 -22.70 -26.75 -32.67
CA LEU A 3 -21.80 -26.29 -31.62
C LEU A 3 -22.16 -24.84 -31.30
N ALA A 4 -22.85 -24.63 -30.19
CA ALA A 4 -23.11 -23.30 -29.66
C ALA A 4 -21.81 -22.74 -29.05
N ASP A 5 -21.60 -21.46 -29.32
CA ASP A 5 -20.53 -20.58 -28.85
C ASP A 5 -20.17 -20.79 -27.37
N HIS A 6 -18.98 -21.35 -27.14
CA HIS A 6 -18.21 -21.14 -25.92
C HIS A 6 -16.79 -20.74 -26.28
N ARG A 7 -16.64 -19.63 -27.01
CA ARG A 7 -15.41 -18.84 -26.89
C ARG A 7 -15.54 -18.03 -25.61
N SER A 8 -15.26 -18.64 -24.46
CA SER A 8 -14.79 -17.88 -23.31
C SER A 8 -13.56 -17.12 -23.79
N ASP A 9 -13.56 -15.80 -23.67
CA ASP A 9 -12.51 -14.94 -24.19
C ASP A 9 -11.19 -15.20 -23.43
N LEU A 10 -10.42 -16.18 -23.89
CA LEU A 10 -9.13 -16.65 -23.35
C LEU A 10 -7.97 -15.74 -23.78
N SER A 11 -8.27 -14.50 -24.14
CA SER A 11 -7.32 -13.63 -24.81
C SER A 11 -6.41 -12.91 -23.81
N VAL A 12 -5.10 -13.19 -23.87
CA VAL A 12 -4.12 -12.67 -22.91
C VAL A 12 -3.95 -11.16 -23.07
N PHE A 13 -3.68 -10.68 -24.28
CA PHE A 13 -3.39 -9.27 -24.54
C PHE A 13 -4.62 -8.35 -24.59
N SER A 14 -5.82 -8.90 -24.72
CA SER A 14 -7.08 -8.15 -24.68
C SER A 14 -7.75 -8.16 -23.31
N HIS A 15 -7.08 -8.70 -22.28
CA HIS A 15 -7.52 -8.52 -20.91
C HIS A 15 -7.65 -7.01 -20.61
N PRO A 16 -8.78 -6.53 -20.04
CA PRO A 16 -9.01 -5.09 -19.84
C PRO A 16 -7.84 -4.39 -19.13
N ASP A 17 -7.31 -5.00 -18.07
CA ASP A 17 -6.17 -4.46 -17.31
C ASP A 17 -4.82 -4.49 -18.06
N MET A 18 -4.67 -5.27 -19.13
CA MET A 18 -3.49 -5.25 -20.00
C MET A 18 -3.55 -4.14 -21.06
N THR A 19 -4.75 -3.63 -21.34
CA THR A 19 -4.98 -2.59 -22.37
C THR A 19 -4.89 -1.16 -21.81
N ILE A 20 -4.71 -1.02 -20.48
CA ILE A 20 -4.55 0.28 -19.82
C ILE A 20 -3.14 0.80 -20.09
N ASP A 21 -3.02 2.06 -20.52
CA ASP A 21 -1.74 2.72 -20.75
C ASP A 21 -1.09 3.21 -19.43
N PRO A 22 0.23 3.01 -19.23
CA PRO A 22 1.12 2.16 -20.02
C PRO A 22 0.82 0.67 -19.82
N PRO A 23 0.95 -0.17 -20.87
CA PRO A 23 0.71 -1.60 -20.76
C PRO A 23 1.81 -2.28 -19.94
N HIS A 24 1.51 -3.45 -19.36
CA HIS A 24 2.50 -4.24 -18.63
C HIS A 24 3.64 -4.72 -19.54
N GLU A 25 4.87 -4.59 -19.04
CA GLU A 25 6.06 -5.08 -19.74
C GLU A 25 6.14 -6.61 -19.82
N GLN A 26 5.74 -7.33 -18.76
CA GLN A 26 5.92 -8.78 -18.70
C GLN A 26 4.93 -9.46 -17.74
N ILE A 27 4.45 -10.65 -18.13
CA ILE A 27 3.70 -11.57 -17.28
C ILE A 27 4.37 -12.94 -17.36
N VAL A 28 4.59 -13.57 -16.20
CA VAL A 28 5.28 -14.86 -16.09
C VAL A 28 4.42 -15.82 -15.30
N PHE A 29 4.05 -16.94 -15.93
CA PHE A 29 3.31 -18.03 -15.30
C PHE A 29 4.31 -19.08 -14.84
N CYS A 30 4.35 -19.31 -13.53
CA CYS A 30 5.28 -20.24 -12.89
C CYS A 30 4.52 -21.48 -12.43
N ARG A 31 5.03 -22.66 -12.81
CA ARG A 31 4.47 -23.94 -12.37
C ARG A 31 5.57 -24.92 -12.00
N ASP A 32 5.43 -25.53 -10.84
CA ASP A 32 6.27 -26.65 -10.40
C ASP A 32 5.37 -27.79 -9.94
N ALA A 33 5.37 -28.90 -10.69
CA ALA A 33 4.46 -30.01 -10.43
C ALA A 33 4.79 -30.77 -9.14
N ALA A 34 6.06 -30.79 -8.72
CA ALA A 34 6.50 -31.52 -7.54
C ALA A 34 6.07 -30.84 -6.24
N SER A 35 6.22 -29.52 -6.16
CA SER A 35 5.78 -28.74 -5.00
C SER A 35 4.31 -28.27 -5.07
N GLY A 36 3.67 -28.38 -6.23
CA GLY A 36 2.32 -27.88 -6.46
C GLY A 36 2.23 -26.39 -6.76
N LEU A 37 3.37 -25.68 -6.91
CA LEU A 37 3.40 -24.24 -7.17
C LEU A 37 2.59 -23.88 -8.42
N ARG A 38 1.70 -22.89 -8.24
CA ARG A 38 1.03 -22.13 -9.31
C ARG A 38 1.14 -20.65 -8.96
N ALA A 39 1.92 -19.90 -9.73
CA ALA A 39 2.11 -18.48 -9.48
C ALA A 39 2.07 -17.66 -10.77
N ILE A 40 1.70 -16.39 -10.63
CA ILE A 40 1.74 -15.40 -11.71
C ILE A 40 2.56 -14.22 -11.19
N ILE A 41 3.58 -13.81 -11.93
CA ILE A 41 4.36 -12.60 -11.68
C ILE A 41 4.04 -11.60 -12.79
N ALA A 42 3.62 -10.39 -12.43
CA ALA A 42 3.39 -9.30 -13.37
C ALA A 42 4.38 -8.16 -13.09
N ILE A 43 5.05 -7.70 -14.15
CA ILE A 43 5.90 -6.52 -14.16
C ILE A 43 5.16 -5.48 -15.00
N HIS A 44 4.67 -4.43 -14.35
CA HIS A 44 3.97 -3.36 -15.06
C HIS A 44 4.97 -2.42 -15.73
N SER A 45 5.96 -1.93 -14.98
CA SER A 45 7.00 -1.05 -15.52
C SER A 45 8.30 -1.24 -14.76
N THR A 46 9.42 -1.19 -15.47
CA THR A 46 10.81 -1.10 -14.96
C THR A 46 11.50 0.19 -15.38
N THR A 47 10.75 1.18 -15.88
CA THR A 47 11.28 2.46 -16.40
C THR A 47 12.18 3.18 -15.39
N LEU A 48 11.79 3.24 -14.12
CA LEU A 48 12.56 3.91 -13.05
C LEU A 48 13.61 3.01 -12.39
N GLY A 49 13.64 1.71 -12.71
CA GLY A 49 14.45 0.69 -12.04
C GLY A 49 13.73 -0.63 -11.89
N PRO A 50 14.29 -1.59 -11.13
CA PRO A 50 13.67 -2.90 -10.89
C PRO A 50 12.23 -2.78 -10.38
N ALA A 51 11.39 -3.71 -10.80
CA ALA A 51 10.02 -3.79 -10.30
C ALA A 51 10.03 -4.42 -8.90
N LEU A 52 9.64 -3.66 -7.87
CA LEU A 52 9.46 -4.21 -6.53
C LEU A 52 7.96 -4.40 -6.26
N GLY A 53 7.60 -5.54 -5.68
CA GLY A 53 6.27 -5.74 -5.13
C GLY A 53 6.11 -7.05 -4.39
N GLY A 54 5.21 -7.06 -3.41
CA GLY A 54 5.01 -8.25 -2.57
C GLY A 54 4.38 -9.44 -3.30
N THR A 55 4.57 -10.63 -2.74
CA THR A 55 3.96 -11.88 -3.18
C THR A 55 2.75 -12.21 -2.31
N ARG A 56 1.57 -12.19 -2.91
CA ARG A 56 0.32 -12.58 -2.26
C ARG A 56 0.08 -14.07 -2.43
N PHE A 57 -0.20 -14.79 -1.35
CA PHE A 57 -0.62 -16.19 -1.41
C PHE A 57 -2.11 -16.27 -1.02
N TYR A 58 -2.97 -16.57 -1.99
CA TYR A 58 -4.41 -16.44 -1.81
C TYR A 58 -5.22 -17.49 -2.58
N PRO A 59 -6.32 -18.03 -2.00
CA PRO A 59 -7.18 -19.01 -2.64
C PRO A 59 -8.17 -18.33 -3.60
N TYR A 60 -7.71 -17.96 -4.79
CA TYR A 60 -8.56 -17.36 -5.82
C TYR A 60 -9.62 -18.35 -6.33
N ALA A 61 -10.83 -17.86 -6.62
CA ALA A 61 -11.91 -18.66 -7.18
C ALA A 61 -11.61 -19.12 -8.62
N SER A 62 -10.85 -18.34 -9.38
CA SER A 62 -10.41 -18.68 -10.74
C SER A 62 -9.02 -18.13 -11.07
N GLU A 63 -8.40 -18.67 -12.13
CA GLU A 63 -7.13 -18.14 -12.66
C GLU A 63 -7.30 -16.73 -13.26
N ALA A 64 -8.48 -16.42 -13.79
CA ALA A 64 -8.81 -15.09 -14.30
C ALA A 64 -8.82 -14.06 -13.17
N ASP A 65 -9.37 -14.40 -12.00
CA ASP A 65 -9.35 -13.52 -10.82
C ASP A 65 -7.92 -13.26 -10.34
N ALA A 66 -7.08 -14.30 -10.34
CA ALA A 66 -5.67 -14.18 -9.98
C ALA A 66 -4.90 -13.27 -10.96
N LEU A 67 -5.15 -13.42 -12.26
CA LEU A 67 -4.55 -12.61 -13.31
C LEU A 67 -4.99 -11.14 -13.19
N GLY A 68 -6.29 -10.87 -13.07
CA GLY A 68 -6.79 -9.51 -12.86
C GLY A 68 -6.20 -8.85 -11.62
N ASP A 69 -6.12 -9.58 -10.50
CA ASP A 69 -5.56 -9.06 -9.26
C ASP A 69 -4.07 -8.71 -9.40
N VAL A 70 -3.25 -9.58 -9.98
CA VAL A 70 -1.81 -9.32 -10.13
C VAL A 70 -1.51 -8.19 -11.10
N LEU A 71 -2.30 -8.03 -12.18
CA LEU A 71 -2.17 -6.93 -13.13
C LEU A 71 -2.48 -5.59 -12.47
N ARG A 72 -3.63 -5.50 -11.79
CA ARG A 72 -4.05 -4.29 -11.08
C ARG A 72 -3.07 -3.89 -9.99
N LEU A 73 -2.59 -4.85 -9.20
CA LEU A 73 -1.67 -4.60 -8.09
C LEU A 73 -0.25 -4.21 -8.55
N SER A 74 0.28 -4.83 -9.61
CA SER A 74 1.59 -4.48 -10.17
C SER A 74 1.61 -3.06 -10.73
N ARG A 75 0.52 -2.65 -11.41
CA ARG A 75 0.31 -1.26 -11.83
C ARG A 75 0.26 -0.33 -10.64
N GLY A 76 -0.51 -0.68 -9.60
CA GLY A 76 -0.55 0.08 -8.35
C GLY A 76 0.84 0.29 -7.73
N MET A 77 1.72 -0.72 -7.80
CA MET A 77 3.10 -0.60 -7.33
C MET A 77 3.94 0.38 -8.14
N THR A 78 3.75 0.48 -9.46
CA THR A 78 4.46 1.49 -10.27
C THR A 78 4.08 2.90 -9.81
N PHE A 79 2.78 3.17 -9.64
CA PHE A 79 2.30 4.47 -9.19
C PHE A 79 2.76 4.78 -7.76
N LYS A 80 2.71 3.80 -6.84
CA LYS A 80 3.19 3.93 -5.47
C LYS A 80 4.69 4.26 -5.42
N SER A 81 5.53 3.46 -6.08
CA SER A 81 6.98 3.68 -6.14
C SER A 81 7.34 5.03 -6.76
N ALA A 82 6.70 5.37 -7.88
CA ALA A 82 6.94 6.62 -8.58
C ALA A 82 6.54 7.84 -7.74
N ALA A 83 5.36 7.82 -7.10
CA ALA A 83 4.86 8.92 -6.28
C ALA A 83 5.67 9.09 -4.97
N ALA A 84 6.18 7.98 -4.42
CA ALA A 84 7.07 7.99 -3.26
C ALA A 84 8.48 8.51 -3.59
N GLY A 85 8.81 8.80 -4.86
CA GLY A 85 10.13 9.27 -5.24
C GLY A 85 11.21 8.18 -5.27
N LEU A 86 10.81 6.91 -5.40
CA LEU A 86 11.72 5.77 -5.44
C LEU A 86 12.16 5.45 -6.87
N ASP A 87 13.41 5.03 -7.06
CA ASP A 87 13.95 4.54 -8.33
C ASP A 87 13.62 3.05 -8.47
N LEU A 88 12.33 2.79 -8.54
CA LEU A 88 11.71 1.49 -8.60
C LEU A 88 10.57 1.51 -9.61
N GLY A 89 10.48 0.44 -10.37
CA GLY A 89 9.31 0.07 -11.12
C GLY A 89 8.18 -0.47 -10.22
N GLY A 90 7.21 -1.12 -10.86
CA GLY A 90 6.10 -1.79 -10.18
C GLY A 90 5.93 -3.22 -10.65
N GLY A 91 5.99 -4.13 -9.69
CA GLY A 91 5.75 -5.54 -9.92
C GLY A 91 4.77 -6.09 -8.91
N LYS A 92 4.29 -7.30 -9.15
CA LYS A 92 3.51 -8.06 -8.17
C LYS A 92 3.59 -9.54 -8.51
N ALA A 93 3.48 -10.37 -7.48
CA ALA A 93 3.22 -11.78 -7.68
C ALA A 93 2.02 -12.27 -6.88
N VAL A 94 1.36 -13.29 -7.42
CA VAL A 94 0.33 -14.06 -6.74
C VAL A 94 0.69 -15.54 -6.80
N ILE A 95 0.55 -16.25 -5.68
CA ILE A 95 0.58 -17.70 -5.57
C ILE A 95 -0.86 -18.14 -5.32
N ILE A 96 -1.37 -19.04 -6.15
CA ILE A 96 -2.76 -19.49 -6.12
C ILE A 96 -2.88 -20.72 -5.22
N GLY A 97 -3.55 -20.57 -4.08
CA GLY A 97 -3.84 -21.63 -3.11
C GLY A 97 -4.07 -21.10 -1.70
N ASP A 98 -4.43 -21.98 -0.77
CA ASP A 98 -4.64 -21.63 0.63
C ASP A 98 -3.30 -21.57 1.37
N PRO A 99 -2.85 -20.40 1.87
CA PRO A 99 -1.57 -20.28 2.55
C PRO A 99 -1.49 -21.07 3.88
N THR A 100 -2.62 -21.51 4.43
CA THR A 100 -2.68 -22.32 5.66
C THR A 100 -2.62 -23.82 5.40
N ALA A 101 -3.05 -24.27 4.22
CA ALA A 101 -3.10 -25.68 3.86
C ALA A 101 -2.00 -26.09 2.85
N ASP A 102 -1.72 -25.23 1.86
CA ASP A 102 -0.89 -25.57 0.70
C ASP A 102 0.56 -25.09 0.82
N LYS A 103 0.85 -24.18 1.76
CA LYS A 103 2.17 -23.55 1.87
C LYS A 103 3.20 -24.50 2.46
N THR A 104 4.23 -24.82 1.67
CA THR A 104 5.37 -25.65 2.07
C THR A 104 6.69 -24.95 1.75
N PRO A 105 7.79 -25.23 2.48
CA PRO A 105 9.10 -24.71 2.15
C PRO A 105 9.56 -25.06 0.72
N GLU A 106 9.23 -26.26 0.23
CA GLU A 106 9.57 -26.73 -1.11
C GLU A 106 8.92 -25.86 -2.20
N LEU A 107 7.64 -25.50 -2.00
CA LEU A 107 6.89 -24.59 -2.87
C LEU A 107 7.52 -23.19 -2.87
N LEU A 108 7.84 -22.66 -1.70
CA LEU A 108 8.46 -21.34 -1.56
C LEU A 108 9.85 -21.28 -2.20
N ARG A 109 10.68 -22.33 -2.03
CA ARG A 109 11.96 -22.44 -2.73
C ARG A 109 11.79 -22.53 -4.24
N ALA A 110 10.78 -23.26 -4.72
CA ALA A 110 10.48 -23.31 -6.15
C ALA A 110 10.11 -21.93 -6.69
N TYR A 111 9.29 -21.18 -5.95
CA TYR A 111 8.96 -19.80 -6.29
C TYR A 111 10.19 -18.89 -6.32
N GLY A 112 11.07 -18.97 -5.31
CA GLY A 112 12.33 -18.22 -5.27
C GLY A 112 13.21 -18.47 -6.50
N ARG A 113 13.33 -19.73 -6.95
CA ARG A 113 14.05 -20.06 -8.20
C ARG A 113 13.43 -19.40 -9.43
N PHE A 114 12.09 -19.33 -9.53
CA PHE A 114 11.43 -18.62 -10.63
C PHE A 114 11.67 -17.11 -10.58
N VAL A 115 11.64 -16.50 -9.39
CA VAL A 115 12.01 -15.08 -9.23
C VAL A 115 13.45 -14.85 -9.71
N ASP A 116 14.37 -15.76 -9.39
CA ASP A 116 15.77 -15.65 -9.82
C ASP A 116 15.94 -15.61 -11.35
N THR A 117 15.10 -16.35 -12.10
CA THR A 117 15.14 -16.34 -13.57
C THR A 117 14.86 -14.97 -14.19
N LEU A 118 14.27 -14.04 -13.42
CA LEU A 118 14.02 -12.66 -13.85
C LEU A 118 15.26 -11.77 -13.74
N GLY A 119 16.38 -12.28 -13.23
CA GLY A 119 17.68 -11.61 -13.25
C GLY A 119 17.67 -10.23 -12.58
N GLY A 120 16.85 -10.05 -11.54
CA GLY A 120 16.72 -8.78 -10.81
C GLY A 120 15.78 -7.76 -11.44
N ARG A 121 15.08 -8.10 -12.52
CA ARG A 121 13.98 -7.26 -13.05
C ARG A 121 12.81 -7.17 -12.08
N TYR A 122 12.59 -8.20 -11.28
CA TYR A 122 11.58 -8.23 -10.23
C TYR A 122 12.20 -8.57 -8.88
N ILE A 123 11.79 -7.84 -7.85
CA ILE A 123 12.16 -8.03 -6.46
C ILE A 123 10.89 -8.31 -5.67
N THR A 124 10.81 -9.50 -5.08
CA THR A 124 9.65 -9.91 -4.27
C THR A 124 9.75 -9.39 -2.84
N ALA A 125 8.61 -9.27 -2.16
CA ALA A 125 8.52 -8.97 -0.74
C ALA A 125 7.31 -9.70 -0.11
N GLY A 126 7.09 -9.53 1.20
CA GLY A 126 5.89 -10.04 1.88
C GLY A 126 4.61 -9.30 1.46
N ASP A 127 3.49 -10.02 1.44
CA ASP A 127 2.12 -9.50 1.30
C ASP A 127 1.14 -10.49 1.97
N VAL A 128 -0.18 -10.27 1.83
CA VAL A 128 -1.24 -11.16 2.30
C VAL A 128 -0.93 -12.62 1.96
N GLY A 129 -0.88 -13.48 2.99
CA GLY A 129 -0.60 -14.91 2.87
C GLY A 129 0.87 -15.29 2.97
N THR A 130 1.79 -14.31 2.94
CA THR A 130 3.23 -14.53 3.12
C THR A 130 3.80 -13.73 4.30
N THR A 131 4.83 -14.27 4.94
CA THR A 131 5.51 -13.67 6.11
C THR A 131 6.98 -13.40 5.82
N SER A 132 7.67 -12.72 6.75
CA SER A 132 9.13 -12.57 6.67
C SER A 132 9.87 -13.90 6.72
N ASP A 133 9.36 -14.89 7.46
CA ASP A 133 9.94 -16.25 7.47
C ASP A 133 9.78 -16.91 6.09
N ASP A 134 8.64 -16.70 5.41
CA ASP A 134 8.48 -17.18 4.04
C ASP A 134 9.47 -16.50 3.09
N MET A 135 9.75 -15.20 3.29
CA MET A 135 10.74 -14.45 2.50
C MET A 135 12.16 -14.98 2.72
N ASP A 136 12.48 -15.46 3.92
CA ASP A 136 13.77 -16.09 4.19
C ASP A 136 13.92 -17.39 3.38
N VAL A 137 12.87 -18.22 3.33
CA VAL A 137 12.86 -19.46 2.54
C VAL A 137 12.93 -19.18 1.04
N ILE A 138 12.18 -18.18 0.55
CA ILE A 138 12.26 -17.72 -0.85
C ILE A 138 13.68 -17.22 -1.16
N GLY A 139 14.30 -16.53 -0.21
CA GLY A 139 15.66 -16.00 -0.30
C GLY A 139 16.76 -17.05 -0.39
N GLU A 140 16.48 -18.31 -0.06
CA GLU A 140 17.40 -19.42 -0.34
C GLU A 140 17.58 -19.65 -1.85
N GLY A 141 16.56 -19.31 -2.65
CA GLY A 141 16.54 -19.50 -4.11
C GLY A 141 16.89 -18.27 -4.93
N THR A 142 16.91 -17.07 -4.33
CA THR A 142 17.24 -15.82 -5.02
C THR A 142 17.70 -14.73 -4.06
N ARG A 143 18.54 -13.81 -4.54
CA ARG A 143 18.87 -12.58 -3.81
C ARG A 143 17.84 -11.46 -3.97
N PHE A 144 16.90 -11.58 -4.93
CA PHE A 144 15.93 -10.54 -5.27
C PHE A 144 14.67 -10.63 -4.39
N VAL A 145 14.88 -10.60 -3.07
CA VAL A 145 13.83 -10.67 -2.06
C VAL A 145 14.06 -9.62 -0.97
N ALA A 146 12.99 -8.94 -0.55
CA ALA A 146 12.95 -7.99 0.54
C ALA A 146 11.96 -8.44 1.63
N SER A 147 11.91 -7.71 2.74
CA SER A 147 11.06 -8.00 3.90
C SER A 147 11.39 -9.34 4.59
N LYS A 148 12.66 -9.74 4.52
CA LYS A 148 13.20 -10.87 5.28
C LYS A 148 13.17 -10.61 6.79
N THR A 149 13.37 -11.64 7.59
CA THR A 149 13.53 -11.44 9.03
C THR A 149 14.82 -10.67 9.34
N GLN A 150 14.88 -10.02 10.50
CA GLN A 150 16.09 -9.34 10.96
C GLN A 150 17.27 -10.30 11.10
N ALA A 151 17.01 -11.54 11.51
CA ALA A 151 18.03 -12.59 11.63
C ALA A 151 18.68 -12.92 10.27
N ASN A 152 17.94 -12.76 9.17
CA ASN A 152 18.39 -13.01 7.81
C ASN A 152 18.66 -11.71 7.01
N GLY A 153 18.93 -10.61 7.72
CA GLY A 153 19.37 -9.35 7.14
C GLY A 153 18.27 -8.50 6.50
N GLY A 154 17.00 -8.80 6.77
CA GLY A 154 15.89 -7.92 6.42
C GLY A 154 15.59 -6.88 7.50
N SER A 155 14.61 -6.03 7.25
CA SER A 155 14.25 -4.91 8.13
C SER A 155 13.20 -5.29 9.19
N GLY A 156 12.60 -6.47 9.08
CA GLY A 156 11.52 -6.93 9.96
C GLY A 156 10.20 -6.17 9.75
N ASP A 157 9.51 -5.84 10.84
CA ASP A 157 8.18 -5.20 10.81
C ASP A 157 8.22 -3.84 10.09
N THR A 158 7.37 -3.67 9.08
CA THR A 158 7.25 -2.44 8.28
C THR A 158 6.27 -1.43 8.87
N ALA A 159 5.55 -1.81 9.93
CA ALA A 159 4.54 -0.97 10.54
C ALA A 159 5.07 0.38 11.08
N PRO A 160 6.23 0.44 11.76
CA PRO A 160 6.78 1.72 12.24
C PRO A 160 7.09 2.71 11.11
N MET A 161 7.72 2.26 10.01
CA MET A 161 8.00 3.15 8.86
C MET A 161 6.74 3.53 8.10
N THR A 162 5.76 2.62 8.01
CA THR A 162 4.46 2.94 7.40
C THR A 162 3.72 4.00 8.21
N ALA A 163 3.69 3.88 9.54
CA ALA A 163 3.08 4.86 10.43
C ALA A 163 3.78 6.23 10.36
N LEU A 164 5.11 6.24 10.31
CA LEU A 164 5.89 7.46 10.12
C LEU A 164 5.55 8.14 8.79
N GLY A 165 5.43 7.38 7.70
CA GLY A 165 5.02 7.92 6.40
C GLY A 165 3.62 8.54 6.42
N VAL A 166 2.66 7.86 7.05
CA VAL A 166 1.28 8.36 7.21
C VAL A 166 1.28 9.63 8.05
N PHE A 167 2.01 9.64 9.16
CA PHE A 167 2.16 10.82 10.01
C PHE A 167 2.78 11.99 9.22
N SER A 168 3.86 11.77 8.47
CA SER A 168 4.48 12.78 7.61
C SER A 168 3.52 13.35 6.56
N ALA A 169 2.72 12.50 5.90
CA ALA A 169 1.71 12.92 4.95
C ALA A 169 0.55 13.69 5.63
N LEU A 170 0.13 13.25 6.82
CA LEU A 170 -0.88 13.93 7.62
C LEU A 170 -0.43 15.34 8.00
N LEU A 171 0.83 15.54 8.40
CA LEU A 171 1.36 16.88 8.70
C LEU A 171 1.33 17.80 7.46
N ALA A 172 1.59 17.28 6.27
CA ALA A 172 1.45 18.06 5.03
C ALA A 172 -0.01 18.44 4.74
N ALA A 173 -0.94 17.50 4.96
CA ALA A 173 -2.36 17.75 4.77
C ALA A 173 -2.94 18.73 5.81
N ALA A 174 -2.49 18.65 7.07
CA ALA A 174 -2.82 19.61 8.13
C ALA A 174 -2.35 21.02 7.78
N GLU A 175 -1.11 21.16 7.29
CA GLU A 175 -0.57 22.44 6.84
C GLU A 175 -1.42 23.04 5.70
N GLN A 176 -1.84 22.23 4.73
CA GLN A 176 -2.72 22.66 3.64
C GLN A 176 -4.12 23.06 4.14
N ALA A 177 -4.68 22.33 5.12
CA ALA A 177 -6.03 22.57 5.63
C ALA A 177 -6.11 23.78 6.58
N TRP A 178 -5.06 24.01 7.38
CA TRP A 178 -5.09 24.96 8.50
C TRP A 178 -4.00 26.02 8.48
N GLY A 179 -3.06 25.97 7.52
CA GLY A 179 -1.87 26.82 7.51
C GLY A 179 -0.89 26.53 8.64
N SER A 180 -1.01 25.36 9.28
CA SER A 180 -0.13 24.87 10.34
C SER A 180 -0.19 23.35 10.43
N SER A 181 0.95 22.74 10.72
CA SER A 181 1.12 21.31 10.98
C SER A 181 1.05 20.96 12.47
N ASP A 182 0.76 21.92 13.34
CA ASP A 182 0.55 21.69 14.77
C ASP A 182 -0.76 20.91 15.00
N LEU A 183 -0.62 19.74 15.63
CA LEU A 183 -1.73 18.86 15.99
C LEU A 183 -2.19 19.02 17.43
N THR A 184 -1.59 19.95 18.20
CA THR A 184 -1.93 20.18 19.60
C THR A 184 -3.42 20.49 19.75
N GLY A 185 -4.13 19.64 20.50
CA GLY A 185 -5.57 19.78 20.74
C GLY A 185 -6.47 19.36 19.57
N ARG A 186 -5.92 18.94 18.42
CA ARG A 186 -6.70 18.38 17.31
C ARG A 186 -7.25 17.01 17.67
N VAL A 187 -8.50 16.74 17.30
CA VAL A 187 -9.14 15.43 17.52
C VAL A 187 -8.92 14.55 16.28
N VAL A 188 -8.18 13.46 16.45
CA VAL A 188 -7.85 12.52 15.38
C VAL A 188 -8.56 11.19 15.63
N GLY A 189 -9.44 10.81 14.69
CA GLY A 189 -10.15 9.54 14.72
C GLY A 189 -9.41 8.47 13.91
N VAL A 190 -8.78 7.51 14.60
CA VAL A 190 -8.06 6.39 13.98
C VAL A 190 -8.98 5.16 13.91
N GLU A 191 -9.36 4.77 12.69
CA GLU A 191 -10.13 3.54 12.45
C GLU A 191 -9.18 2.37 12.21
N GLY A 192 -9.07 1.48 13.19
CA GLY A 192 -8.18 0.32 13.19
C GLY A 192 -6.88 0.60 13.95
N VAL A 193 -6.65 -0.16 15.02
CA VAL A 193 -5.42 -0.08 15.84
C VAL A 193 -4.65 -1.40 15.79
N GLY A 194 -4.57 -1.98 14.60
CA GLY A 194 -3.60 -3.03 14.28
C GLY A 194 -2.17 -2.47 14.21
N LYS A 195 -1.23 -3.25 13.64
CA LYS A 195 0.21 -2.94 13.66
C LYS A 195 0.56 -1.49 13.30
N VAL A 196 0.04 -0.97 12.18
CA VAL A 196 0.32 0.41 11.74
C VAL A 196 -0.46 1.43 12.54
N GLY A 197 -1.76 1.18 12.80
CA GLY A 197 -2.62 2.10 13.53
C GLY A 197 -2.12 2.38 14.95
N THR A 198 -1.67 1.35 15.68
CA THR A 198 -1.04 1.51 17.01
C THR A 198 0.17 2.46 16.95
N GLN A 199 1.06 2.27 15.97
CA GLN A 199 2.26 3.09 15.82
C GLN A 199 1.92 4.53 15.41
N LEU A 200 0.87 4.72 14.59
CA LEU A 200 0.38 6.05 14.26
C LEU A 200 -0.17 6.76 15.50
N VAL A 201 -0.89 6.06 16.37
CA VAL A 201 -1.39 6.62 17.63
C VAL A 201 -0.25 7.10 18.55
N ASP A 202 0.85 6.33 18.66
CA ASP A 202 2.03 6.79 19.39
C ASP A 202 2.54 8.15 18.88
N LEU A 203 2.67 8.29 17.54
CA LEU A 203 3.15 9.52 16.90
C LEU A 203 2.17 10.69 17.09
N LEU A 204 0.87 10.44 16.96
CA LEU A 204 -0.17 11.45 17.12
C LEU A 204 -0.22 12.01 18.55
N ILE A 205 -0.16 11.13 19.55
CA ILE A 205 -0.14 11.51 20.97
C ILE A 205 1.14 12.30 21.27
N ALA A 206 2.30 11.86 20.77
CA ALA A 206 3.55 12.58 20.95
C ALA A 206 3.52 13.98 20.31
N ALA A 207 2.71 14.18 19.28
CA ALA A 207 2.45 15.46 18.62
C ALA A 207 1.35 16.31 19.29
N GLY A 208 0.81 15.89 20.44
CA GLY A 208 -0.20 16.64 21.19
C GLY A 208 -1.64 16.47 20.72
N ALA A 209 -1.91 15.55 19.79
CA ALA A 209 -3.26 15.27 19.32
C ALA A 209 -4.10 14.53 20.37
N THR A 210 -5.40 14.81 20.40
CA THR A 210 -6.39 14.00 21.12
C THR A 210 -6.84 12.86 20.22
N VAL A 211 -6.62 11.61 20.62
CA VAL A 211 -6.90 10.44 19.79
C VAL A 211 -8.19 9.74 20.21
N LEU A 212 -9.09 9.56 19.24
CA LEU A 212 -10.18 8.58 19.30
C LEU A 212 -9.79 7.38 18.45
N ALA A 213 -10.02 6.16 18.94
CA ALA A 213 -9.69 4.95 18.22
C ALA A 213 -10.89 4.00 18.13
N ALA A 214 -11.09 3.37 16.97
CA ALA A 214 -12.05 2.28 16.80
C ALA A 214 -11.33 0.99 16.43
N GLU A 215 -11.70 -0.10 17.11
CA GLU A 215 -11.18 -1.44 16.85
C GLU A 215 -12.27 -2.47 17.12
N ARG A 216 -12.37 -3.48 16.25
CA ARG A 216 -13.40 -4.53 16.34
C ARG A 216 -12.91 -5.74 17.12
N ASN A 217 -11.62 -6.03 17.08
CA ASN A 217 -11.06 -7.16 17.81
C ASN A 217 -10.94 -6.84 19.31
N ALA A 218 -11.68 -7.58 20.15
CA ALA A 218 -11.73 -7.32 21.60
C ALA A 218 -10.36 -7.39 22.29
N ALA A 219 -9.50 -8.34 21.93
CA ALA A 219 -8.16 -8.46 22.50
C ALA A 219 -7.26 -7.29 22.08
N ALA A 220 -7.36 -6.84 20.81
CA ALA A 220 -6.63 -5.66 20.33
C ALA A 220 -7.14 -4.38 21.01
N ARG A 221 -8.45 -4.25 21.26
CA ARG A 221 -9.03 -3.15 22.04
C ARG A 221 -8.44 -3.08 23.45
N GLU A 222 -8.40 -4.21 24.15
CA GLU A 222 -7.85 -4.29 25.51
C GLU A 222 -6.37 -3.94 25.55
N ALA A 223 -5.56 -4.53 24.66
CA ALA A 223 -4.15 -4.23 24.54
C ALA A 223 -3.89 -2.75 24.19
N PHE A 224 -4.71 -2.17 23.32
CA PHE A 224 -4.65 -0.75 22.97
C PHE A 224 -4.96 0.15 24.17
N SER A 225 -6.06 -0.10 24.89
CA SER A 225 -6.43 0.70 26.07
C SER A 225 -5.39 0.60 27.19
N ALA A 226 -4.75 -0.55 27.37
CA ALA A 226 -3.65 -0.71 28.32
C ALA A 226 -2.40 0.10 27.92
N ARG A 227 -2.08 0.14 26.61
CA ARG A 227 -0.93 0.90 26.08
C ARG A 227 -1.17 2.41 26.04
N PHE A 228 -2.40 2.83 25.76
CA PHE A 228 -2.77 4.23 25.53
C PHE A 228 -3.95 4.65 26.42
N PRO A 229 -3.77 4.71 27.76
CA PRO A 229 -4.84 5.15 28.67
C PRO A 229 -5.36 6.57 28.38
N GLN A 230 -4.57 7.39 27.69
CA GLN A 230 -4.93 8.75 27.25
C GLN A 230 -5.74 8.81 25.94
N ALA A 231 -5.75 7.74 25.14
CA ALA A 231 -6.58 7.65 23.94
C ALA A 231 -7.95 7.08 24.30
N ARG A 232 -9.01 7.62 23.72
CA ARG A 232 -10.37 7.12 23.97
C ARG A 232 -10.77 6.10 22.92
N ILE A 233 -11.09 4.89 23.35
CA ILE A 233 -11.67 3.88 22.48
C ILE A 233 -13.18 4.12 22.30
N VAL A 234 -13.64 4.05 21.06
CA VAL A 234 -15.04 4.20 20.66
C VAL A 234 -15.43 3.07 19.72
N ASP A 235 -16.73 2.86 19.50
CA ASP A 235 -17.18 1.82 18.59
C ASP A 235 -17.03 2.23 17.12
N ASP A 236 -17.25 3.50 16.83
CA ASP A 236 -17.02 4.10 15.51
C ASP A 236 -16.47 5.52 15.66
N VAL A 237 -15.31 5.79 15.07
CA VAL A 237 -14.72 7.14 15.05
C VAL A 237 -15.46 8.08 14.11
N ARG A 238 -16.14 7.56 13.08
CA ARG A 238 -16.80 8.34 12.03
C ARG A 238 -18.01 9.11 12.54
N SER A 239 -18.63 8.65 13.64
CA SER A 239 -19.75 9.34 14.29
C SER A 239 -19.32 10.45 15.25
N ALA A 240 -18.01 10.64 15.48
CA ALA A 240 -17.49 11.66 16.38
C ALA A 240 -17.19 12.96 15.62
N THR A 241 -17.11 14.07 16.36
CA THR A 241 -16.54 15.32 15.84
C THR A 241 -15.02 15.20 15.79
N LEU A 242 -14.48 15.11 14.58
CA LEU A 242 -13.05 14.97 14.28
C LEU A 242 -12.51 16.20 13.55
N ASP A 243 -11.23 16.51 13.78
CA ASP A 243 -10.42 17.37 12.91
C ASP A 243 -9.77 16.54 11.78
N VAL A 244 -9.34 15.32 12.11
CA VAL A 244 -8.72 14.37 11.18
C VAL A 244 -9.38 13.01 11.27
N TYR A 245 -9.68 12.41 10.13
CA TYR A 245 -10.05 11.00 10.03
C TYR A 245 -8.92 10.18 9.41
N ALA A 246 -8.46 9.16 10.13
CA ALA A 246 -7.34 8.30 9.74
C ALA A 246 -7.81 6.84 9.55
N PRO A 247 -8.20 6.44 8.32
CA PRO A 247 -8.55 5.05 8.02
C PRO A 247 -7.29 4.16 8.01
N CYS A 248 -7.19 3.24 8.96
CA CYS A 248 -6.05 2.33 9.15
C CYS A 248 -6.45 0.84 9.18
N ALA A 249 -7.74 0.52 9.01
CA ALA A 249 -8.27 -0.85 9.02
C ALA A 249 -8.44 -1.43 7.61
N MET A 250 -9.44 -0.94 6.88
CA MET A 250 -9.88 -1.48 5.59
C MET A 250 -9.97 -0.37 4.55
N GLY A 251 -9.89 -0.76 3.27
CA GLY A 251 -10.21 0.14 2.17
C GLY A 251 -11.70 0.41 2.05
N GLY A 252 -12.05 1.44 1.29
CA GLY A 252 -13.42 1.82 0.94
C GLY A 252 -14.22 2.44 2.08
N THR A 253 -13.59 2.78 3.21
CA THR A 253 -14.29 3.34 4.37
C THR A 253 -14.62 4.82 4.19
N VAL A 254 -13.94 5.51 3.28
CA VAL A 254 -14.29 6.88 2.88
C VAL A 254 -15.37 6.80 1.79
N THR A 255 -16.62 6.80 2.23
CA THR A 255 -17.81 6.75 1.35
C THR A 255 -18.27 8.14 0.94
N ALA A 256 -19.12 8.22 -0.09
CA ALA A 256 -19.76 9.48 -0.48
C ALA A 256 -20.65 10.06 0.64
N GLU A 257 -21.27 9.20 1.45
CA GLU A 257 -22.04 9.58 2.64
C GLU A 257 -21.12 10.19 3.71
N LEU A 258 -20.05 9.47 4.09
CA LEU A 258 -19.08 9.96 5.06
C LEU A 258 -18.45 11.28 4.60
N ALA A 259 -18.07 11.38 3.32
CA ALA A 259 -17.48 12.58 2.76
C ALA A 259 -18.42 13.80 2.82
N ARG A 260 -19.74 13.62 2.80
CA ARG A 260 -20.72 14.70 2.95
C ARG A 260 -20.97 15.10 4.40
N GLU A 261 -20.84 14.16 5.33
CA GLU A 261 -21.31 14.33 6.71
C GLU A 261 -20.19 14.56 7.72
N THR A 262 -18.98 14.06 7.45
CA THR A 262 -17.85 14.16 8.39
C THR A 262 -17.51 15.60 8.72
N SER A 263 -17.11 15.86 9.97
CA SER A 263 -16.55 17.14 10.41
C SER A 263 -15.06 17.28 10.12
N ALA A 264 -14.38 16.19 9.74
CA ALA A 264 -12.94 16.19 9.53
C ALA A 264 -12.55 17.16 8.39
N ALA A 265 -11.52 17.95 8.63
CA ALA A 265 -10.89 18.79 7.62
C ALA A 265 -9.78 18.05 6.85
N VAL A 266 -9.28 16.95 7.42
CA VAL A 266 -8.23 16.11 6.82
C VAL A 266 -8.65 14.64 6.83
N VAL A 267 -8.41 13.95 5.71
CA VAL A 267 -8.46 12.49 5.61
C VAL A 267 -7.07 11.98 5.23
N CYS A 268 -6.42 11.25 6.13
CA CYS A 268 -5.10 10.67 5.90
C CYS A 268 -4.89 9.45 6.80
N GLY A 269 -4.71 8.27 6.20
CA GLY A 269 -4.57 7.01 6.92
C GLY A 269 -3.66 6.00 6.24
N ALA A 270 -3.54 4.83 6.85
CA ALA A 270 -2.68 3.75 6.37
C ALA A 270 -3.38 2.77 5.42
N ALA A 271 -4.71 2.72 5.43
CA ALA A 271 -5.47 1.79 4.61
C ALA A 271 -5.19 2.02 3.12
N ASN A 272 -5.20 0.93 2.34
CA ASN A 272 -5.13 1.01 0.88
C ASN A 272 -6.54 1.14 0.30
N ASN A 273 -6.69 1.86 -0.80
CA ASN A 273 -7.95 2.16 -1.47
C ASN A 273 -8.95 2.83 -0.52
N GLN A 274 -8.56 3.91 0.16
CA GLN A 274 -9.38 4.55 1.21
C GLN A 274 -10.73 5.02 0.70
N LEU A 275 -10.74 5.63 -0.50
CA LEU A 275 -11.95 6.08 -1.18
C LEU A 275 -12.74 4.87 -1.69
N SER A 276 -14.03 4.82 -1.39
CA SER A 276 -14.94 3.78 -1.92
C SER A 276 -15.08 3.84 -3.44
N THR A 277 -15.07 5.05 -4.01
CA THR A 277 -14.99 5.30 -5.44
C THR A 277 -14.16 6.57 -5.70
N PRO A 278 -13.58 6.74 -6.90
CA PRO A 278 -12.79 7.94 -7.23
C PRO A 278 -13.56 9.26 -7.08
N GLU A 279 -14.87 9.26 -7.33
CA GLU A 279 -15.72 10.45 -7.26
C GLU A 279 -15.86 11.01 -5.84
N VAL A 280 -15.62 10.19 -4.82
CA VAL A 280 -15.62 10.63 -3.42
C VAL A 280 -14.60 11.75 -3.18
N GLU A 281 -13.49 11.74 -3.92
CA GLU A 281 -12.49 12.79 -3.83
C GLU A 281 -13.05 14.18 -4.19
N GLN A 282 -13.92 14.24 -5.19
CA GLN A 282 -14.56 15.50 -5.59
C GLN A 282 -15.52 16.01 -4.52
N ILE A 283 -16.20 15.10 -3.80
CA ILE A 283 -17.08 15.45 -2.69
C ILE A 283 -16.27 16.04 -1.53
N LEU A 284 -15.13 15.42 -1.19
CA LEU A 284 -14.22 15.93 -0.17
C LEU A 284 -13.69 17.32 -0.55
N GLY A 285 -13.16 17.47 -1.76
CA GLY A 285 -12.62 18.73 -2.27
C GLY A 285 -13.67 19.84 -2.34
N GLY A 286 -14.90 19.54 -2.76
CA GLY A 286 -16.01 20.50 -2.79
C GLY A 286 -16.42 21.03 -1.41
N ARG A 287 -16.08 20.30 -0.34
CA ARG A 287 -16.26 20.73 1.05
C ARG A 287 -14.99 21.33 1.68
N GLY A 288 -13.90 21.45 0.91
CA GLY A 288 -12.61 21.92 1.41
C GLY A 288 -11.89 20.91 2.31
N ILE A 289 -12.26 19.63 2.26
CA ILE A 289 -11.60 18.56 3.02
C ILE A 289 -10.36 18.11 2.25
N VAL A 290 -9.21 18.14 2.91
CA VAL A 290 -7.94 17.73 2.33
C VAL A 290 -7.77 16.22 2.48
N TRP A 291 -7.75 15.50 1.36
CA TRP A 291 -7.37 14.09 1.33
C TRP A 291 -5.92 13.93 0.89
N ALA A 292 -5.12 13.22 1.70
CA ALA A 292 -3.78 12.80 1.32
C ALA A 292 -3.87 11.45 0.59
N PRO A 293 -3.42 11.35 -0.68
CA PRO A 293 -3.49 10.09 -1.43
C PRO A 293 -2.82 8.94 -0.68
N ASP A 294 -3.58 7.86 -0.50
CA ASP A 294 -3.24 6.74 0.36
C ASP A 294 -1.93 6.04 -0.06
N TYR A 295 -1.73 5.84 -1.35
CA TYR A 295 -0.56 5.19 -1.90
C TYR A 295 0.72 6.02 -1.76
N ILE A 296 0.62 7.30 -1.38
CA ILE A 296 1.76 8.13 -0.98
C ILE A 296 1.93 8.06 0.53
N ALA A 297 0.83 8.28 1.27
CA ALA A 297 0.85 8.29 2.73
C ALA A 297 1.38 6.98 3.32
N ASN A 298 0.95 5.83 2.80
CA ASN A 298 1.35 4.52 3.30
C ASN A 298 2.58 3.91 2.60
N ALA A 299 3.37 4.71 1.87
CA ALA A 299 4.53 4.23 1.12
C ALA A 299 5.73 3.83 2.00
N GLY A 300 5.71 4.13 3.31
CA GLY A 300 6.81 3.84 4.22
C GLY A 300 7.28 2.38 4.22
N GLY A 301 6.35 1.42 4.10
CA GLY A 301 6.71 0.00 4.01
C GLY A 301 7.47 -0.37 2.73
N VAL A 302 7.14 0.27 1.59
CA VAL A 302 7.86 0.06 0.33
C VAL A 302 9.24 0.71 0.38
N ILE A 303 9.36 1.89 1.01
CA ILE A 303 10.65 2.54 1.24
C ILE A 303 11.56 1.65 2.09
N GLN A 304 11.02 1.05 3.16
CA GLN A 304 11.76 0.09 3.98
C GLN A 304 12.18 -1.15 3.18
N ALA A 305 11.26 -1.77 2.44
CA ALA A 305 11.59 -2.93 1.61
C ALA A 305 12.67 -2.61 0.56
N PHE A 306 12.61 -1.43 -0.06
CA PHE A 306 13.62 -0.97 -1.00
C PHE A 306 14.97 -0.70 -0.34
N SER A 307 14.95 -0.23 0.92
CA SER A 307 16.17 0.01 1.68
C SER A 307 17.00 -1.25 1.90
N GLU A 308 16.40 -2.46 1.86
CA GLU A 308 17.14 -3.74 1.94
C GLU A 308 17.88 -4.08 0.65
N GLN A 309 17.45 -3.50 -0.48
CA GLN A 309 18.07 -3.67 -1.79
C GLN A 309 19.14 -2.60 -2.05
N ARG A 310 19.34 -1.72 -1.07
CA ARG A 310 20.31 -0.63 -1.07
C ARG A 310 21.15 -0.77 0.19
N ASP A 311 22.37 -0.29 0.19
CA ASP A 311 23.17 -0.23 1.42
C ASP A 311 22.79 1.01 2.25
N TRP A 312 21.49 1.22 2.48
CA TRP A 312 20.98 2.36 3.25
C TRP A 312 21.07 2.08 4.74
N THR A 313 21.59 3.05 5.49
CA THR A 313 21.48 3.06 6.95
C THR A 313 20.03 3.27 7.37
N HIS A 314 19.70 2.86 8.60
CA HIS A 314 18.38 3.09 9.17
C HIS A 314 17.98 4.59 9.19
N GLN A 315 18.94 5.49 9.39
CA GLN A 315 18.69 6.94 9.31
C GLN A 315 18.33 7.36 7.88
N GLN A 316 19.08 6.93 6.87
CA GLN A 316 18.77 7.26 5.47
C GLN A 316 17.39 6.72 5.05
N MET A 317 17.02 5.52 5.49
CA MET A 317 15.67 4.98 5.29
C MET A 317 14.62 5.89 5.93
N ARG A 318 14.81 6.29 7.20
CA ARG A 318 13.90 7.21 7.90
C ARG A 318 13.77 8.55 7.19
N ASP A 319 14.88 9.15 6.76
CA ASP A 319 14.87 10.42 6.02
C ASP A 319 14.06 10.32 4.73
N LYS A 320 14.14 9.17 4.03
CA LYS A 320 13.33 8.90 2.83
C LYS A 320 11.84 8.77 3.16
N VAL A 321 11.48 8.17 4.29
CA VAL A 321 10.08 8.09 4.75
C VAL A 321 9.56 9.46 5.12
N GLU A 322 10.32 10.26 5.88
CA GLU A 322 9.91 11.61 6.28
C GLU A 322 9.78 12.57 5.08
N ALA A 323 10.55 12.33 4.00
CA ALA A 323 10.40 13.06 2.75
C ALA A 323 9.02 12.88 2.08
N LEU A 324 8.21 11.89 2.50
CA LEU A 324 6.81 11.78 2.08
C LEU A 324 5.98 13.01 2.46
N ARG A 325 6.38 13.76 3.50
CA ARG A 325 5.77 15.07 3.82
C ARG A 325 5.88 16.03 2.63
N GLY A 326 7.09 16.21 2.10
CA GLY A 326 7.35 17.08 0.95
C GLY A 326 6.68 16.58 -0.33
N ARG A 327 6.64 15.26 -0.55
CA ARG A 327 5.93 14.66 -1.69
C ARG A 327 4.43 14.89 -1.63
N THR A 328 3.82 14.69 -0.46
CA THR A 328 2.40 14.96 -0.23
C THR A 328 2.09 16.44 -0.43
N ALA A 329 2.91 17.34 0.13
CA ALA A 329 2.74 18.78 -0.07
C ALA A 329 2.85 19.19 -1.56
N HIS A 330 3.78 18.59 -2.31
CA HIS A 330 3.91 18.84 -3.74
C HIS A 330 2.65 18.40 -4.52
N VAL A 331 2.10 17.23 -4.22
CA VAL A 331 0.84 16.78 -4.82
C VAL A 331 -0.31 17.72 -4.50
N LEU A 332 -0.49 18.09 -3.23
CA LEU A 332 -1.58 18.96 -2.79
C LEU A 332 -1.50 20.36 -3.40
N SER A 333 -0.29 20.94 -3.46
CA SER A 333 -0.05 22.24 -4.09
C SER A 333 -0.24 22.22 -5.61
N THR A 334 0.21 21.15 -6.30
CA THR A 334 -0.05 20.96 -7.73
C THR A 334 -1.55 20.82 -8.00
N ALA A 335 -2.29 20.09 -7.17
CA ALA A 335 -3.74 19.95 -7.25
C ALA A 335 -4.43 21.32 -7.16
N ALA A 336 -4.09 22.10 -6.14
CA ALA A 336 -4.62 23.45 -5.94
C ALA A 336 -4.27 24.39 -7.11
N ALA A 337 -3.01 24.39 -7.57
CA ALA A 337 -2.56 25.27 -8.65
C ALA A 337 -3.23 24.97 -10.00
N LYS A 338 -3.54 23.70 -10.28
CA LYS A 338 -4.16 23.26 -11.54
C LYS A 338 -5.69 23.15 -11.46
N GLY A 339 -6.29 23.30 -10.27
CA GLY A 339 -7.74 23.12 -10.08
C GLY A 339 -8.20 21.69 -10.34
N ILE A 340 -7.39 20.69 -9.97
CA ILE A 340 -7.68 19.26 -10.13
C ILE A 340 -7.67 18.55 -8.78
N THR A 341 -8.10 17.29 -8.75
CA THR A 341 -8.07 16.48 -7.52
C THR A 341 -6.63 16.10 -7.12
N ALA A 342 -6.39 15.76 -5.86
CA ALA A 342 -5.08 15.32 -5.38
C ALA A 342 -4.66 13.98 -6.03
N GLY A 343 -5.60 13.08 -6.28
CA GLY A 343 -5.42 11.85 -7.03
C GLY A 343 -5.02 12.12 -8.49
N ASP A 344 -5.67 13.08 -9.16
CA ASP A 344 -5.27 13.50 -10.51
C ASP A 344 -3.88 14.14 -10.54
N ALA A 345 -3.58 15.02 -9.58
CA ALA A 345 -2.27 15.64 -9.45
C ALA A 345 -1.17 14.61 -9.21
N ALA A 346 -1.41 13.64 -8.34
CA ALA A 346 -0.46 12.56 -8.09
C ALA A 346 -0.26 11.67 -9.33
N ARG A 347 -1.32 11.36 -10.09
CA ARG A 347 -1.20 10.66 -11.38
C ARG A 347 -0.39 11.46 -12.39
N LEU A 348 -0.62 12.77 -12.48
CA LEU A 348 0.13 13.67 -13.37
C LEU A 348 1.63 13.67 -13.01
N ILE A 349 1.97 13.86 -11.74
CA ILE A 349 3.36 13.86 -11.26
C ILE A 349 4.05 12.52 -11.54
N VAL A 350 3.34 11.41 -11.35
CA VAL A 350 3.86 10.08 -11.70
C VAL A 350 4.11 9.96 -13.21
N ALA A 351 3.16 10.37 -14.04
CA ALA A 351 3.30 10.30 -15.50
C ALA A 351 4.47 11.17 -16.00
N GLU A 352 4.62 12.40 -15.49
CA GLU A 352 5.74 13.29 -15.80
C GLU A 352 7.08 12.65 -15.39
N ARG A 353 7.14 12.04 -14.21
CA ARG A 353 8.35 11.36 -13.74
C ARG A 353 8.73 10.17 -14.64
N LEU A 354 7.76 9.34 -15.00
CA LEU A 354 7.97 8.19 -15.88
C LEU A 354 8.42 8.63 -17.29
N ALA A 355 7.86 9.70 -17.83
CA ALA A 355 8.23 10.23 -19.14
C ALA A 355 9.63 10.89 -19.18
N SER A 356 10.12 11.35 -18.03
CA SER A 356 11.43 12.02 -17.90
C SER A 356 12.62 11.08 -17.64
N ALA A 357 12.36 9.79 -17.46
CA ALA A 357 13.34 8.78 -17.08
C ALA A 357 14.01 8.10 -18.27
#